data_AF-A0A7J5MXY5-F1
#
_entry.id   AF-A0A7J5MXY5-F1
#
_cell.length_a   1.000
_cell.length_b   1.000
_cell.length_c   1.000
_cell.angle_alpha   90.00
_cell.angle_beta   90.00
_cell.angle_gamma   90.00
#
_symmetry.space_group_name_H-M   'P 1'
#
loop_
_entity.id
_entity.type
_entity.pdbx_description
1 polymer ?
#
loop_
_entity_poly.entity_id
_entity_poly.type
_entity_poly.pdbx_seq_one_letter_code
_entity_poly.pdbx_strand_id
1 'polypeptide(L)'
;MNTDTTIARQLGRQLGLQITNQPTTQNTTTRIATITQTHNTTVDITIDGTTLTNIQATPETITANPGDRCLITIQGALAIATHLLPPATGASKWTTLQPTDSSWKQNNPPLAIRKDGGMVTLDGSISRTGGFQTGYVCATIPAGYRPDRQTKTPNHYFSSQWWAIGTDGTIRCEQGNDGSSNPIYLHTTWYTA
;
A
#
# COMPACT_ATOMS: atom_id res chain seq x y z
N MET A 1 -17.69 6.35 -40.43
CA MET A 1 -16.24 6.58 -40.58
C MET A 1 -15.69 6.69 -39.16
N ASN A 2 -15.13 5.60 -38.62
CA ASN A 2 -14.92 5.41 -37.18
C ASN A 2 -13.65 6.12 -36.67
N THR A 3 -13.86 7.09 -35.78
CA THR A 3 -12.86 7.91 -35.09
C THR A 3 -11.81 7.09 -34.33
N ASP A 4 -12.15 5.89 -33.86
CA ASP A 4 -11.27 5.01 -33.07
C ASP A 4 -10.03 4.54 -33.83
N THR A 5 -10.16 4.35 -35.15
CA THR A 5 -9.00 3.97 -35.99
C THR A 5 -8.01 5.11 -36.19
N THR A 6 -8.41 6.36 -35.93
CA THR A 6 -7.55 7.53 -36.08
C THR A 6 -6.68 7.73 -34.85
N ILE A 7 -7.24 7.52 -33.66
CA ILE A 7 -6.54 7.63 -32.36
C ILE A 7 -5.48 6.53 -32.22
N ALA A 8 -5.82 5.28 -32.55
CA ALA A 8 -4.88 4.16 -32.51
C ALA A 8 -3.70 4.33 -33.49
N ARG A 9 -3.95 4.93 -34.66
CA ARG A 9 -2.89 5.24 -35.65
C ARG A 9 -2.02 6.41 -35.23
N GLN A 10 -2.57 7.42 -34.55
CA GLN A 10 -1.80 8.54 -33.99
C GLN A 10 -0.87 8.06 -32.87
N LEU A 11 -1.37 7.22 -31.95
CA LEU A 11 -0.58 6.58 -30.89
C LEU A 11 0.56 5.72 -31.46
N GLY A 12 0.29 4.90 -32.48
CA GLY A 12 1.31 4.07 -33.12
C GLY A 12 2.45 4.88 -33.77
N ARG A 13 2.13 6.02 -34.40
CA ARG A 13 3.13 6.91 -35.03
C ARG A 13 3.97 7.68 -34.02
N GLN A 14 3.38 8.14 -32.91
CA GLN A 14 4.11 8.85 -31.85
C GLN A 14 5.10 7.95 -31.10
N LEU A 15 4.86 6.64 -31.09
CA LEU A 15 5.71 5.65 -30.43
C LEU A 15 6.76 5.00 -31.37
N GLY A 16 6.89 5.48 -32.62
CA GLY A 16 7.88 4.98 -33.58
C GLY A 16 7.62 3.54 -34.07
N LEU A 17 6.40 3.03 -33.91
CA LEU A 17 6.05 1.65 -34.26
C LEU A 17 5.71 1.57 -35.76
N GLN A 18 6.59 0.96 -36.55
CA GLN A 18 6.25 0.55 -37.92
C GLN A 18 5.22 -0.58 -37.85
N ILE A 19 3.98 -0.31 -38.29
CA ILE A 19 2.96 -1.35 -38.40
C ILE A 19 3.23 -2.14 -39.69
N THR A 20 4.06 -3.18 -39.61
CA THR A 20 4.12 -4.24 -40.63
C THR A 20 3.01 -5.25 -40.36
N ASN A 21 2.19 -5.55 -41.36
CA ASN A 21 1.14 -6.58 -41.29
C ASN A 21 1.79 -7.97 -41.11
N GLN A 22 2.09 -8.35 -39.86
CA GLN A 22 2.45 -9.71 -39.46
C GLN A 22 1.19 -10.45 -38.96
N PRO A 23 1.11 -11.79 -39.08
CA PRO A 23 -0.04 -12.56 -38.64
C PRO A 23 -0.18 -12.39 -37.12
N THR A 24 -1.35 -11.94 -36.67
CA THR A 24 -1.60 -11.55 -35.28
C THR A 24 -1.71 -12.78 -34.38
N THR A 25 -0.58 -13.29 -33.91
CA THR A 25 -0.55 -13.76 -32.53
C THR A 25 -0.90 -12.54 -31.68
N GLN A 26 -2.02 -12.60 -30.93
CA GLN A 26 -2.31 -11.57 -29.94
C GLN A 26 -1.17 -11.58 -28.93
N ASN A 27 -0.18 -10.72 -29.13
CA ASN A 27 0.95 -10.60 -28.24
C ASN A 27 0.43 -9.99 -26.94
N THR A 28 0.15 -10.85 -25.98
CA THR A 28 -0.16 -10.43 -24.62
C THR A 28 1.07 -9.75 -24.06
N THR A 29 0.99 -8.46 -23.82
CA THR A 29 2.07 -7.69 -23.18
C THR A 29 1.64 -7.34 -21.77
N THR A 30 2.53 -7.56 -20.80
CA THR A 30 2.30 -7.15 -19.42
C THR A 30 3.17 -5.94 -19.05
N ARG A 31 2.58 -5.03 -18.27
CA ARG A 31 3.25 -3.87 -17.67
C ARG A 31 2.88 -3.78 -16.20
N ILE A 32 3.76 -3.18 -15.40
CA ILE A 32 3.47 -2.87 -14.00
C ILE A 32 3.04 -1.40 -13.95
N ALA A 33 1.94 -1.13 -13.26
CA ALA A 33 1.45 0.21 -13.03
C ALA A 33 1.21 0.46 -11.54
N THR A 34 1.15 1.74 -11.17
CA THR A 34 0.70 2.17 -9.84
C THR A 34 -0.72 2.70 -9.94
N ILE A 35 -1.63 2.19 -9.13
CA ILE A 35 -3.01 2.66 -9.06
C ILE A 35 -3.03 4.03 -8.41
N THR A 36 -3.74 4.98 -9.01
CA THR A 36 -3.92 6.34 -8.47
C THR A 36 -5.33 6.57 -7.97
N GLN A 37 -6.31 5.84 -8.50
CA GLN A 37 -7.69 5.89 -8.05
C GLN A 37 -8.43 4.59 -8.42
N THR A 38 -9.39 4.20 -7.59
CA THR A 38 -10.24 3.03 -7.82
C THR A 38 -11.70 3.46 -7.93
N HIS A 39 -12.42 2.89 -8.90
CA HIS A 39 -13.85 3.08 -9.14
C HIS A 39 -14.57 1.74 -9.05
N ASN A 40 -15.88 1.72 -9.34
CA ASN A 40 -16.70 0.51 -9.23
C ASN A 40 -16.21 -0.65 -10.11
N THR A 41 -15.72 -0.37 -11.32
CA THR A 41 -15.27 -1.39 -12.30
C THR A 41 -13.98 -1.02 -13.01
N THR A 42 -13.41 0.15 -12.70
CA THR A 42 -12.22 0.69 -13.36
C THR A 42 -11.23 1.22 -12.34
N VAL A 43 -9.98 1.39 -12.76
CA VAL A 43 -8.92 2.05 -12.00
C VAL A 43 -8.25 3.10 -12.88
N ASP A 44 -7.78 4.16 -12.24
CA ASP A 44 -6.80 5.07 -12.82
C ASP A 44 -5.41 4.60 -12.39
N ILE A 45 -4.46 4.67 -13.31
CA ILE A 45 -3.11 4.16 -13.11
C ILE A 45 -2.07 5.16 -13.59
N THR A 46 -0.85 5.04 -13.09
CA THR A 46 0.33 5.71 -13.64
C THR A 46 1.33 4.66 -14.11
N ILE A 47 1.82 4.83 -15.34
CA ILE A 47 2.90 4.05 -15.95
C ILE A 47 3.95 5.04 -16.46
N ASP A 48 5.20 4.90 -16.02
CA ASP A 48 6.33 5.74 -16.46
C ASP A 48 6.05 7.26 -16.38
N GLY A 49 5.34 7.68 -15.32
CA GLY A 49 4.98 9.08 -15.07
C GLY A 49 3.77 9.59 -15.88
N THR A 50 3.16 8.76 -16.72
CA THR A 50 1.93 9.09 -17.44
C THR A 50 0.71 8.48 -16.75
N THR A 51 -0.30 9.30 -16.46
CA THR A 51 -1.57 8.83 -15.91
C THR A 51 -2.51 8.39 -17.02
N LEU A 52 -3.09 7.20 -16.86
CA LEU A 52 -4.14 6.64 -17.70
C LEU A 52 -5.38 6.42 -16.85
N THR A 53 -6.52 6.89 -17.32
CA THR A 53 -7.78 6.85 -16.56
C THR A 53 -8.74 5.80 -17.07
N ASN A 54 -9.63 5.31 -16.22
CA ASN A 54 -10.72 4.39 -16.55
C ASN A 54 -10.28 3.06 -17.19
N ILE A 55 -9.15 2.51 -16.73
CA ILE A 55 -8.68 1.19 -17.15
C ILE A 55 -9.58 0.13 -16.53
N GLN A 56 -10.09 -0.80 -17.33
CA GLN A 56 -10.92 -1.90 -16.84
C GLN A 56 -10.15 -2.74 -15.82
N ALA A 57 -10.79 -3.10 -14.72
CA ALA A 57 -10.15 -3.79 -13.60
C ALA A 57 -10.86 -5.10 -13.27
N THR A 58 -10.10 -6.11 -12.89
CA THR A 58 -10.65 -7.34 -12.33
C THR A 58 -11.25 -7.09 -10.94
N PRO A 59 -12.14 -7.97 -10.44
CA PRO A 59 -12.66 -7.90 -9.08
C PRO A 59 -11.59 -7.83 -7.99
N GLU A 60 -10.43 -8.44 -8.22
CA GLU A 60 -9.26 -8.31 -7.32
C GLU A 60 -8.74 -6.88 -7.30
N THR A 61 -8.52 -6.28 -8.48
CA THR A 61 -7.88 -4.97 -8.63
C THR A 61 -8.78 -3.81 -8.21
N ILE A 62 -10.10 -3.94 -8.28
CA ILE A 62 -11.04 -2.92 -7.76
C ILE A 62 -11.10 -2.85 -6.22
N THR A 63 -10.38 -3.72 -5.52
CA THR A 63 -10.19 -3.61 -4.05
C THR A 63 -8.94 -2.82 -3.67
N ALA A 64 -8.17 -2.36 -4.66
CA ALA A 64 -6.90 -1.68 -4.46
C ALA A 64 -7.06 -0.24 -4.00
N ASN A 65 -6.04 0.24 -3.30
CA ASN A 65 -5.92 1.61 -2.86
C ASN A 65 -4.93 2.39 -3.76
N PRO A 66 -5.04 3.73 -3.81
CA PRO A 66 -4.00 4.55 -4.40
C PRO A 66 -2.60 4.20 -3.85
N GLY A 67 -1.63 4.03 -4.74
CA GLY A 67 -0.27 3.59 -4.43
C GLY A 67 -0.03 2.09 -4.60
N ASP A 68 -1.08 1.27 -4.74
CA ASP A 68 -0.95 -0.16 -5.00
C ASP A 68 -0.38 -0.41 -6.38
N ARG A 69 0.32 -1.54 -6.52
CA ARG A 69 0.88 -1.94 -7.80
C ARG A 69 -0.04 -2.98 -8.42
N CYS A 70 -0.24 -2.88 -9.73
CA CYS A 70 -1.00 -3.89 -10.45
C CYS A 70 -0.30 -4.31 -11.74
N LEU A 71 -0.65 -5.50 -12.23
CA LEU A 71 -0.35 -5.93 -13.59
C LEU A 71 -1.38 -5.39 -14.56
N ILE A 72 -0.91 -4.71 -15.60
CA ILE A 72 -1.69 -4.35 -16.78
C ILE A 72 -1.42 -5.40 -17.84
N THR A 73 -2.47 -6.10 -18.24
CA THR A 73 -2.45 -7.06 -19.35
C THR A 73 -3.05 -6.37 -20.56
N ILE A 74 -2.26 -6.31 -21.64
CA ILE A 74 -2.65 -5.72 -22.92
C ILE A 74 -2.83 -6.85 -23.93
N GLN A 75 -4.05 -7.00 -24.44
CA GLN A 75 -4.41 -7.99 -25.46
C GLN A 75 -5.06 -7.28 -26.64
N GLY A 76 -4.28 -7.02 -27.70
CA GLY A 76 -4.73 -6.21 -28.82
C GLY A 76 -5.00 -4.75 -28.40
N ALA A 77 -6.23 -4.29 -28.59
CA ALA A 77 -6.66 -2.94 -28.22
C ALA A 77 -7.20 -2.82 -26.78
N LEU A 78 -7.26 -3.93 -26.04
CA LEU A 78 -7.79 -3.97 -24.68
C LEU A 78 -6.65 -3.94 -23.65
N ALA A 79 -6.77 -3.05 -22.67
CA ALA A 79 -5.92 -3.01 -21.49
C ALA A 79 -6.78 -3.30 -20.26
N ILE A 80 -6.38 -4.29 -19.45
CA ILE A 80 -7.08 -4.70 -18.24
C ILE A 80 -6.07 -4.76 -17.10
N ALA A 81 -6.43 -4.19 -15.95
CA ALA A 81 -5.70 -4.34 -14.70
C ALA A 81 -6.13 -5.65 -14.03
N THR A 82 -5.25 -6.65 -14.01
CA THR A 82 -5.64 -8.05 -13.77
C THR A 82 -5.23 -8.64 -12.43
N HIS A 83 -4.20 -8.09 -11.76
CA HIS A 83 -3.72 -8.59 -10.45
C HIS A 83 -3.08 -7.49 -9.62
N LEU A 84 -3.20 -7.59 -8.30
CA LEU A 84 -2.41 -6.78 -7.39
C LEU A 84 -1.05 -7.41 -7.16
N LEU A 85 -0.04 -6.57 -7.25
CA LEU A 85 1.34 -6.96 -7.03
C LEU A 85 1.74 -6.59 -5.61
N PRO A 86 2.62 -7.40 -4.99
CA PRO A 86 3.28 -6.97 -3.78
C PRO A 86 4.05 -5.66 -4.05
N PRO A 87 4.37 -4.92 -2.98
CA PRO A 87 5.13 -3.70 -3.13
C PRO A 87 6.43 -3.87 -3.92
N ALA A 88 6.89 -2.79 -4.58
CA ALA A 88 8.12 -2.83 -5.37
C ALA A 88 9.29 -3.20 -4.47
N THR A 89 10.03 -4.25 -4.83
CA THR A 89 11.29 -4.63 -4.20
C THR A 89 12.39 -3.65 -4.61
N GLY A 90 12.30 -2.43 -4.08
CA GLY A 90 13.39 -1.47 -3.95
C GLY A 90 13.28 -0.96 -2.52
N ALA A 91 14.05 -1.57 -1.62
CA ALA A 91 13.81 -1.53 -0.18
C ALA A 91 13.51 -0.11 0.33
N SER A 92 12.24 0.17 0.63
CA SER A 92 11.90 1.34 1.40
C SER A 92 12.62 1.20 2.73
N LYS A 93 13.42 2.20 3.08
CA LYS A 93 14.25 2.12 4.29
C LYS A 93 13.33 2.01 5.51
N TRP A 94 13.62 1.03 6.36
CA TRP A 94 13.03 0.96 7.68
C TRP A 94 13.36 2.24 8.44
N THR A 95 12.32 2.86 8.99
CA THR A 95 12.42 4.05 9.83
C THR A 95 12.02 3.64 11.24
N THR A 96 12.96 3.72 12.19
CA THR A 96 12.68 3.46 13.60
C THR A 96 11.72 4.51 14.14
N LEU A 97 10.62 4.06 14.75
CA LEU A 97 9.68 4.95 15.42
C LEU A 97 10.31 5.49 16.71
N GLN A 98 10.11 6.77 16.98
CA GLN A 98 10.60 7.36 18.23
C GLN A 98 9.63 7.01 19.37
N PRO A 99 10.14 6.55 20.52
CA PRO A 99 9.31 6.37 21.69
C PRO A 99 8.68 7.69 22.15
N THR A 100 7.47 7.63 22.70
CA THR A 100 6.74 8.84 23.15
C THR A 100 7.45 9.56 24.31
N ASP A 101 8.15 8.80 25.16
CA ASP A 101 8.88 9.29 26.32
C ASP A 101 10.05 8.35 26.68
N SER A 102 10.84 8.73 27.68
CA SER A 102 12.03 7.98 28.12
C SER A 102 11.75 6.69 28.91
N SER A 103 10.50 6.43 29.29
CA SER A 103 10.13 5.18 29.97
C SER A 103 9.88 4.03 29.00
N TRP A 104 9.80 4.34 27.71
CA TRP A 104 9.81 3.37 26.62
C TRP A 104 11.22 3.16 26.08
N LYS A 105 11.56 1.90 25.83
CA LYS A 105 12.86 1.46 25.36
C LYS A 105 12.71 0.66 24.08
N GLN A 106 13.42 1.07 23.04
CA GLN A 106 13.56 0.29 21.81
C GLN A 106 14.36 -0.99 22.09
N ASN A 107 13.86 -2.11 21.56
CA ASN A 107 14.54 -3.39 21.63
C ASN A 107 15.28 -3.67 20.31
N ASN A 108 15.88 -4.86 20.18
CA ASN A 108 16.51 -5.30 18.93
C ASN A 108 15.77 -6.55 18.40
N PRO A 109 15.10 -6.48 17.23
CA PRO A 109 14.99 -5.34 16.34
C PRO A 109 14.10 -4.21 16.90
N PRO A 110 14.43 -2.93 16.61
CA PRO A 110 13.65 -1.80 17.08
C PRO A 110 12.30 -1.76 16.39
N LEU A 111 11.29 -1.20 17.06
CA LEU A 111 10.01 -0.90 16.44
C LEU A 111 10.22 0.09 15.29
N ALA A 112 9.97 -0.37 14.07
CA ALA A 112 10.26 0.36 12.86
C ALA A 112 9.12 0.20 11.84
N ILE A 113 9.08 1.15 10.90
CA ILE A 113 8.06 1.21 9.87
C ILE A 113 8.71 1.37 8.50
N ARG A 114 8.11 0.75 7.48
CA ARG A 114 8.46 0.97 6.07
C ARG A 114 7.18 1.16 5.28
N LYS A 115 7.26 1.93 4.21
CA LYS A 115 6.18 2.13 3.24
C LYS A 115 6.71 1.80 1.87
N ASP A 116 6.22 0.71 1.30
CA ASP A 116 6.56 0.27 -0.03
C ASP A 116 5.31 0.48 -0.93
N GLY A 117 5.32 1.55 -1.74
CA GLY A 117 4.12 1.97 -2.47
C GLY A 117 2.98 2.40 -1.53
N GLY A 118 1.78 1.86 -1.72
CA GLY A 118 0.62 2.08 -0.84
C GLY A 118 0.63 1.26 0.45
N MET A 119 1.40 0.17 0.50
CA MET A 119 1.46 -0.73 1.65
C MET A 119 2.49 -0.26 2.68
N VAL A 120 2.11 -0.26 3.94
CA VAL A 120 2.96 0.01 5.10
C VAL A 120 3.13 -1.27 5.90
N THR A 121 4.36 -1.53 6.34
CA THR A 121 4.67 -2.58 7.32
C THR A 121 5.21 -1.93 8.58
N LEU A 122 4.65 -2.31 9.72
CA LEU A 122 5.21 -2.06 11.05
C LEU A 122 5.77 -3.36 11.59
N ASP A 123 7.01 -3.34 12.05
CA ASP A 123 7.67 -4.52 12.60
C ASP A 123 8.64 -4.15 13.72
N GLY A 124 8.95 -5.11 14.58
CA GLY A 124 9.94 -4.96 15.65
C GLY A 124 9.35 -4.92 17.05
N SER A 125 10.10 -4.34 17.99
CA SER A 125 9.76 -4.45 19.40
C SER A 125 10.13 -3.27 20.27
N ILE A 126 9.32 -3.05 21.31
CA ILE A 126 9.49 -1.98 22.29
C ILE A 126 9.06 -2.48 23.68
N SER A 127 9.74 -2.03 24.73
CA SER A 127 9.44 -2.35 26.13
C SER A 127 9.18 -1.08 26.91
N ARG A 128 8.43 -1.18 28.02
CA ARG A 128 8.30 -0.10 29.00
C ARG A 128 8.94 -0.49 30.31
N THR A 129 9.71 0.41 30.92
CA THR A 129 10.19 0.24 32.28
C THR A 129 9.04 0.41 33.27
N GLY A 130 8.83 -0.55 34.17
CA GLY A 130 7.79 -0.47 35.20
C GLY A 130 6.41 -1.00 34.78
N GLY A 131 6.32 -1.76 33.68
CA GLY A 131 5.05 -2.28 33.15
C GLY A 131 4.27 -1.24 32.34
N PHE A 132 3.12 -1.64 31.80
CA PHE A 132 2.26 -0.74 31.01
C PHE A 132 0.78 -0.98 31.31
N GLN A 133 0.00 0.10 31.29
CA GLN A 133 -1.44 0.09 31.51
C GLN A 133 -2.19 0.36 30.20
N THR A 134 -3.46 -0.03 30.15
CA THR A 134 -4.36 0.33 29.04
C THR A 134 -4.34 1.84 28.79
N GLY A 135 -4.25 2.24 27.53
CA GLY A 135 -4.21 3.63 27.08
C GLY A 135 -2.81 4.24 26.98
N TYR A 136 -1.76 3.58 27.48
CA TYR A 136 -0.40 4.10 27.33
C TYR A 136 0.05 4.04 25.88
N VAL A 137 0.68 5.13 25.40
CA VAL A 137 1.14 5.28 24.02
C VAL A 137 2.64 5.03 23.93
N CYS A 138 3.06 4.07 23.11
CA CYS A 138 4.47 3.70 22.98
C CYS A 138 5.20 4.47 21.88
N ALA A 139 4.52 4.77 20.78
CA ALA A 139 5.03 5.56 19.66
C ALA A 139 3.86 6.12 18.83
N THR A 140 4.18 7.02 17.91
CA THR A 140 3.21 7.60 16.96
C THR A 140 3.67 7.35 15.53
N ILE A 141 2.74 6.91 14.68
CA ILE A 141 2.95 6.69 13.24
C ILE A 141 2.93 8.05 12.52
N PRO A 142 3.97 8.38 11.73
CA PRO A 142 4.02 9.61 10.93
C PRO A 142 2.86 9.70 9.94
N ALA A 143 2.37 10.91 9.66
CA ALA A 143 1.15 11.13 8.87
C ALA A 143 1.11 10.39 7.52
N GLY A 144 2.22 10.39 6.76
CA GLY A 144 2.31 9.72 5.45
C GLY A 144 2.31 8.18 5.48
N TYR A 145 2.31 7.58 6.67
CA TYR A 145 2.30 6.14 6.92
C TYR A 145 1.01 5.67 7.60
N ARG A 146 0.05 6.55 7.89
CA ARG A 146 -1.14 6.19 8.66
C ARG A 146 -2.11 5.35 7.82
N PRO A 147 -2.81 4.37 8.43
CA PRO A 147 -3.78 3.55 7.70
C PRO A 147 -4.97 4.36 7.18
N ASP A 148 -5.56 3.92 6.07
CA ASP A 148 -6.78 4.55 5.54
C ASP A 148 -7.97 4.37 6.52
N ARG A 149 -8.70 5.47 6.75
CA ARG A 149 -9.86 5.62 7.66
C ARG A 149 -10.99 4.62 7.36
N GLN A 150 -10.98 3.98 6.19
CA GLN A 150 -11.99 3.01 5.78
C GLN A 150 -11.82 1.63 6.43
N THR A 151 -10.68 1.32 7.06
CA THR A 151 -10.46 -0.01 7.65
C THR A 151 -10.93 -0.10 9.10
N LYS A 152 -12.21 -0.52 9.24
CA LYS A 152 -12.86 -1.25 10.35
C LYS A 152 -12.78 -0.68 11.79
N THR A 153 -13.96 -0.25 12.25
CA THR A 153 -14.39 0.15 13.62
C THR A 153 -14.09 1.61 13.99
N PRO A 154 -14.94 2.25 14.83
CA PRO A 154 -14.92 3.72 14.99
C PRO A 154 -13.61 4.30 15.54
N ASN A 155 -12.74 3.48 16.16
CA ASN A 155 -11.65 3.98 16.99
C ASN A 155 -10.26 3.34 16.74
N HIS A 156 -10.14 2.23 15.98
CA HIS A 156 -8.88 1.48 15.80
C HIS A 156 -8.66 1.04 14.35
N TYR A 157 -7.42 1.16 13.84
CA TYR A 157 -7.00 0.61 12.55
C TYR A 157 -6.53 -0.85 12.64
N PHE A 158 -5.99 -1.23 13.80
CA PHE A 158 -5.64 -2.60 14.16
C PHE A 158 -5.85 -2.74 15.65
N SER A 159 -6.36 -3.87 16.11
CA SER A 159 -6.41 -4.23 17.54
C SER A 159 -6.00 -5.69 17.72
N SER A 160 -4.96 -5.93 18.52
CA SER A 160 -4.76 -7.22 19.18
C SER A 160 -5.33 -7.16 20.60
N GLN A 161 -5.26 -8.27 21.32
CA GLN A 161 -5.54 -8.30 22.75
C GLN A 161 -4.72 -7.26 23.54
N TRP A 162 -3.51 -6.94 23.10
CA TRP A 162 -2.55 -6.16 23.90
C TRP A 162 -2.34 -4.73 23.40
N TRP A 163 -2.66 -4.43 22.13
CA TRP A 163 -2.36 -3.15 21.52
C TRP A 163 -3.30 -2.77 20.38
N ALA A 164 -3.44 -1.47 20.15
CA ALA A 164 -4.15 -0.91 19.01
C ALA A 164 -3.40 0.23 18.35
N ILE A 165 -3.72 0.47 17.08
CA ILE A 165 -3.33 1.67 16.36
C ILE A 165 -4.55 2.58 16.27
N GLY A 166 -4.50 3.74 16.94
CA GLY A 166 -5.55 4.74 16.93
C GLY A 166 -5.66 5.49 15.59
N THR A 167 -6.81 6.11 15.35
CA THR A 167 -7.06 6.94 14.16
C THR A 167 -6.18 8.18 14.04
N ASP A 168 -5.57 8.59 15.16
CA ASP A 168 -4.55 9.64 15.27
C ASP A 168 -3.13 9.14 14.98
N GLY A 169 -2.97 7.85 14.68
CA GLY A 169 -1.69 7.18 14.44
C GLY A 169 -0.96 6.75 15.72
N THR A 170 -1.57 6.88 16.90
CA THR A 170 -0.95 6.42 18.16
C THR A 170 -0.94 4.90 18.24
N ILE A 171 0.18 4.33 18.69
CA ILE A 171 0.27 2.91 19.03
C ILE A 171 0.07 2.80 20.55
N ARG A 172 -1.08 2.26 20.96
CA ARG A 172 -1.53 2.23 22.35
C ARG A 172 -1.69 0.82 22.89
N CYS A 173 -1.48 0.65 24.20
CA CYS A 173 -1.80 -0.58 24.91
C CYS A 173 -3.33 -0.71 25.09
N GLU A 174 -3.91 -1.84 24.70
CA GLU A 174 -5.35 -2.13 24.89
C GLU A 174 -5.60 -2.92 26.17
N GLN A 175 -4.71 -3.86 26.50
CA GLN A 175 -4.74 -4.58 27.77
C GLN A 175 -3.42 -4.34 28.50
N GLY A 176 -3.52 -3.81 29.74
CA GLY A 176 -2.37 -3.65 30.63
C GLY A 176 -1.68 -4.98 30.94
N ASN A 177 -0.37 -4.93 31.16
CA ASN A 177 0.41 -6.04 31.66
C ASN A 177 1.06 -5.62 32.98
N ASP A 178 0.52 -6.14 34.06
CA ASP A 178 0.73 -5.68 35.44
C ASP A 178 2.02 -6.27 36.05
N GLY A 179 3.17 -5.97 35.45
CA GLY A 179 4.46 -6.13 36.15
C GLY A 179 5.56 -6.86 35.39
N SER A 180 5.37 -7.26 34.13
CA SER A 180 6.47 -7.75 33.30
C SER A 180 6.95 -6.66 32.35
N SER A 181 8.27 -6.36 32.36
CA SER A 181 8.92 -5.45 31.40
C SER A 181 9.10 -6.11 30.01
N ASN A 182 8.22 -7.04 29.67
CA ASN A 182 8.38 -7.91 28.53
C ASN A 182 8.31 -7.10 27.23
N PRO A 183 9.17 -7.41 26.25
CA PRO A 183 9.07 -6.82 24.92
C PRO A 183 7.68 -7.03 24.34
N ILE A 184 7.08 -5.94 23.87
CA ILE A 184 5.94 -6.01 22.97
C ILE A 184 6.52 -6.17 21.58
N TYR A 185 6.17 -7.28 20.92
CA TYR A 185 6.45 -7.49 19.51
C TYR A 185 5.24 -7.06 18.70
N LEU A 186 5.47 -6.17 17.73
CA LEU A 186 4.44 -5.70 16.83
C LEU A 186 4.83 -6.09 15.42
N HIS A 187 3.94 -6.79 14.74
CA HIS A 187 4.05 -7.07 13.32
C HIS A 187 2.68 -6.88 12.69
N THR A 188 2.55 -5.91 11.79
CA THR A 188 1.30 -5.70 11.04
C THR A 188 1.54 -4.94 9.74
N THR A 189 0.58 -5.04 8.83
CA THR A 189 0.60 -4.36 7.55
C THR A 189 -0.75 -3.68 7.28
N TRP A 190 -0.73 -2.57 6.55
CA TRP A 190 -1.92 -1.85 6.15
C TRP A 190 -1.64 -0.99 4.91
N TYR A 191 -2.70 -0.55 4.23
CA TYR A 191 -2.59 0.43 3.15
C TYR A 191 -2.82 1.85 3.66
N THR A 192 -2.08 2.83 3.15
CA THR A 192 -2.34 4.25 3.40
C THR A 192 -3.43 4.78 2.49
N ALA A 193 -4.17 5.80 2.96
CA ALA A 193 -5.02 6.63 2.11
C ALA A 193 -4.21 7.38 1.04
#